data_AF-A0A2T3L1Z4-F1
#
_entry.id   AF-A0A2T3L1Z4-F1
#
_cell.length_a   1.000
_cell.length_b   1.000
_cell.length_c   1.000
_cell.angle_alpha   90.00
_cell.angle_beta   90.00
_cell.angle_gamma   90.00
#
_symmetry.space_group_name_H-M   'P 1'
#
loop_
_entity.id
_entity.type
_entity.pdbx_description
1 polymer ?
#
loop_
_entity_poly.entity_id
_entity_poly.type
_entity_poly.pdbx_seq_one_letter_code
_entity_poly.pdbx_strand_id
1 'polypeptide(L)' 'MVYNLPNVSIIKLPPYSPERNLIEQVWSWMSQHHLTNQALENYDEIVDKVCNTWNSFLK' A
#
# COMPACT_ATOMS: atom_id res chain seq x y z
N MET A 1 -13.67 -18.44 -5.46
CA MET A 1 -13.79 -18.46 -6.94
C MET A 1 -13.26 -17.12 -7.44
N VAL A 2 -12.08 -17.11 -8.05
CA VAL A 2 -11.53 -15.89 -8.67
C VAL A 2 -12.11 -15.81 -10.07
N TYR A 3 -12.79 -14.71 -10.38
CA TYR A 3 -13.41 -14.45 -11.67
C TYR A 3 -12.40 -14.64 -12.81
N ASN A 4 -12.84 -15.29 -13.90
CA ASN A 4 -12.04 -15.53 -15.09
C ASN A 4 -11.77 -14.20 -15.83
N LEU A 5 -10.73 -13.49 -15.38
CA LEU A 5 -10.23 -12.27 -16.01
C LEU A 5 -9.25 -12.68 -17.11
N PRO A 6 -9.62 -12.60 -18.41
CA PRO A 6 -8.84 -13.22 -19.49
C PRO A 6 -7.44 -12.61 -19.68
N ASN A 7 -7.22 -11.40 -19.18
CA ASN A 7 -5.95 -10.67 -19.32
C ASN A 7 -5.20 -10.49 -18.00
N VAL A 8 -5.64 -11.15 -16.92
CA VAL A 8 -5.01 -11.02 -15.59
C VAL A 8 -4.41 -12.37 -15.22
N SER A 9 -3.08 -12.42 -15.15
CA SER A 9 -2.34 -13.58 -14.66
C SER A 9 -1.94 -13.37 -13.20
N ILE A 10 -2.05 -14.42 -12.40
CA ILE A 10 -1.60 -14.41 -11.00
C ILE A 10 -0.09 -14.63 -10.98
N ILE A 11 0.65 -13.67 -10.46
CA ILE A 11 2.09 -13.80 -10.23
C ILE A 11 2.30 -14.40 -8.85
N LYS A 12 3.01 -15.54 -8.78
CA LYS A 12 3.41 -16.16 -7.52
C LYS A 12 4.68 -15.48 -7.02
N LEU A 13 4.57 -14.76 -5.91
CA LEU A 13 5.73 -14.20 -5.22
C LEU A 13 6.48 -15.30 -4.47
N PRO A 14 7.82 -15.26 -4.43
CA PRO A 14 8.60 -16.18 -3.63
C PRO A 14 8.29 -15.98 -2.14
N PRO A 15 8.25 -17.08 -1.34
CA PRO A 15 8.01 -16.97 0.09
C PRO A 15 9.16 -16.21 0.77
N TYR A 16 8.82 -15.38 1.77
CA TYR A 16 9.76 -14.63 2.61
C TYR A 16 10.66 -13.60 1.91
N SER A 17 10.25 -13.04 0.76
CA SER A 17 10.96 -11.91 0.12
C SER A 17 10.12 -10.62 0.12
N PRO A 18 9.93 -9.98 1.29
CA PRO A 18 9.18 -8.73 1.39
C PRO A 18 9.81 -7.63 0.53
N GLU A 19 11.14 -7.61 0.37
CA GLU A 19 11.83 -6.68 -0.55
C GLU A 19 11.45 -6.83 -2.03
N ARG A 20 10.98 -8.01 -2.47
CA ARG A 20 10.52 -8.24 -3.85
C ARG A 20 9.01 -8.02 -4.03
N ASN A 21 8.30 -7.71 -2.97
CA ASN A 21 6.88 -7.42 -3.07
C ASN A 21 6.66 -5.92 -3.30
N LEU A 22 6.16 -5.57 -4.48
CA LEU A 22 5.91 -4.17 -4.85
C LEU A 22 4.99 -3.48 -3.84
N ILE A 23 3.98 -4.17 -3.27
CA ILE A 23 3.09 -3.54 -2.30
C ILE A 23 3.80 -3.21 -0.97
N GLU A 24 4.78 -4.01 -0.55
CA GLU A 24 5.57 -3.75 0.67
C GLU A 24 6.48 -2.53 0.48
N GLN A 25 7.02 -2.33 -0.73
CA GLN A 25 7.81 -1.14 -1.04
C GLN A 25 6.97 0.13 -0.99
N VAL A 26 5.76 0.09 -1.58
CA VAL A 26 4.81 1.21 -1.52
C VAL A 26 4.42 1.47 -0.06
N TRP A 27 4.07 0.42 0.69
CA TRP A 27 3.73 0.53 2.11
C TRP A 27 4.85 1.13 2.95
N SER A 28 6.10 0.68 2.76
CA SER A 28 7.28 1.22 3.44
C SER A 28 7.45 2.72 3.17
N TRP A 29 7.32 3.14 1.90
CA TRP A 29 7.39 4.55 1.53
C TRP A 29 6.28 5.38 2.19
N MET A 30 5.04 4.90 2.13
CA MET A 30 3.88 5.59 2.73
C MET A 30 4.01 5.74 4.25
N SER A 31 4.44 4.66 4.92
CA SER A 31 4.60 4.64 6.37
C SER A 31 5.68 5.62 6.83
N GLN A 32 6.78 5.72 6.10
CA GLN A 32 7.87 6.65 6.41
C GLN A 32 7.47 8.13 6.23
N HIS A 33 6.71 8.45 5.18
CA HIS A 33 6.42 9.84 4.82
C HIS A 33 5.24 10.49 5.56
N HIS A 34 4.20 9.71 5.90
CA HIS A 34 2.95 10.30 6.40
C HIS A 34 2.39 9.68 7.68
N LEU A 35 2.87 8.49 8.09
CA LEU A 35 2.44 7.84 9.32
C LEU A 35 3.46 7.96 10.45
N THR A 36 4.67 8.42 10.17
CA THR A 36 5.68 8.66 11.21
C THR A 36 5.35 9.92 12.00
N ASN A 37 5.17 9.78 13.31
CA ASN A 37 5.12 10.89 14.28
C ASN A 37 3.87 11.79 14.24
N GLN A 38 2.71 11.27 13.85
CA GLN A 38 1.43 11.97 13.94
C GLN A 38 0.44 11.23 14.84
N ALA A 39 -0.15 11.95 15.80
CA ALA A 39 -1.33 11.47 16.51
C ALA A 39 -2.52 11.59 15.56
N LEU A 40 -3.15 10.45 15.25
CA LEU A 40 -4.40 10.38 14.50
C LEU A 40 -5.50 10.26 15.55
N GLU A 41 -6.40 11.23 15.62
CA GLU A 41 -7.45 11.26 16.65
C GLU A 41 -8.63 10.36 16.26
N ASN A 42 -8.98 10.34 14.98
CA ASN A 42 -10.21 9.73 14.49
C ASN A 42 -9.96 8.79 13.30
N TYR A 43 -10.86 7.82 13.10
CA TYR A 43 -10.78 6.88 11.97
C TYR A 43 -10.75 7.60 10.62
N ASP A 44 -11.60 8.62 10.43
CA ASP A 44 -11.67 9.37 9.19
C ASP A 44 -10.34 10.06 8.86
N GLU A 45 -9.62 10.55 9.87
CA GLU A 45 -8.28 11.13 9.67
C GLU A 45 -7.27 10.10 9.18
N ILE A 46 -7.36 8.85 9.64
CA ILE A 46 -6.50 7.76 9.17
C ILE A 46 -6.75 7.54 7.68
N VAL A 47 -8.02 7.42 7.28
CA VAL A 47 -8.41 7.19 5.89
C VAL A 47 -7.95 8.34 5.00
N ASP A 48 -8.23 9.58 5.40
CA ASP A 48 -7.83 10.78 4.65
C ASP A 48 -6.31 10.88 4.54
N LYS A 49 -5.57 10.57 5.62
CA LYS A 49 -4.09 10.57 5.57
C LYS A 49 -3.58 9.57 4.56
N VAL A 50 -4.09 8.33 4.59
CA VAL A 50 -3.67 7.26 3.69
C VAL A 50 -3.99 7.62 2.24
N CYS A 51 -5.18 8.14 1.97
CA CYS A 51 -5.57 8.60 0.63
C CYS A 51 -4.67 9.73 0.12
N ASN A 52 -4.37 10.74 0.95
CA ASN A 52 -3.48 11.84 0.57
C ASN A 52 -2.04 11.37 0.32
N THR A 53 -1.56 10.43 1.13
CA THR A 53 -0.24 9.79 0.99
C THR A 53 -0.14 9.02 -0.32
N TRP A 54 -1.16 8.22 -0.62
CA TRP A 54 -1.24 7.46 -1.87
C TRP A 54 -1.24 8.36 -3.10
N ASN A 55 -2.02 9.45 -3.07
CA ASN A 55 -2.03 10.43 -4.15
C ASN A 55 -0.69 11.17 -4.31
N SER A 56 0.06 11.32 -3.22
CA SER A 56 1.41 11.91 -3.25
C SER A 56 2.45 10.94 -3.79
N PHE A 57 2.30 9.63 -3.55
CA PHE A 57 3.15 8.58 -4.10
C PHE A 57 3.06 8.47 -5.63
N LEU A 58 1.85 8.66 -6.19
CA LEU A 58 1.59 8.55 -7.63
C LEU A 58 1.99 9.81 -8.44
N LYS A 59 2.44 10.87 -7.76
CA LYS A 59 2.80 12.16 -8.36
C LYS A 59 4.28 12.23 -8.69
#